data_AF-E4PR83-F1
#
_entry.id   AF-E4PR83-F1
#
_cell.length_a   1.000
_cell.length_b   1.000
_cell.length_c   1.000
_cell.angle_alpha   90.00
_cell.angle_beta   90.00
_cell.angle_gamma   90.00
#
_symmetry.space_group_name_H-M   'P 1'
#
loop_
_entity.id
_entity.type
_entity.pdbx_description
1 polymer ?
#
loop_
_entity_poly.entity_id
_entity_poly.type
_entity_poly.pdbx_seq_one_letter_code
_entity_poly.pdbx_strand_id
1 'polypeptide(L)'
;MKIFFLILLILVVAVTLALWFWRQADHNADQAAMAKLAALQPASPERFDLSLLEGLPEPARRYFRYTIQPGTPLYTVARISMTGKFGMGNRESPDYMDMQATQMLAMPEGFIWKMSASRGALRVSGSDTGQWTRFWLMGLLPVARMGGDPDHTRSAFGRYVAEAVFWTPAALLPGPGVAWQLVDVNTARVIVRHEGMEQAVDVVVAEDGRPLQVSFDRWSNANAEKIHRLQPFGGYLSEFREFEGFILPTHVEAGNFFATEDYFPFFIAEVTNVEFPRSNLIPSGD
;
A
#
# COMPACT_ATOMS: atom_id res chain seq x y z
N MET A 1 23.88 42.65 23.15
CA MET A 1 23.20 41.43 23.63
C MET A 1 21.70 41.41 23.30
N LYS A 2 20.87 42.38 23.74
CA LYS A 2 19.41 42.36 23.47
C LYS A 2 19.02 42.29 21.98
N ILE A 3 19.69 43.08 21.12
CA ILE A 3 19.43 43.08 19.66
C ILE A 3 19.77 41.73 19.02
N PHE A 4 20.86 41.09 19.46
CA PHE A 4 21.25 39.76 18.98
C PHE A 4 20.21 38.69 19.35
N PHE A 5 19.71 38.69 20.59
CA PHE A 5 18.63 37.78 21.00
C PHE A 5 17.33 38.02 20.23
N LEU A 6 16.99 39.28 19.95
CA LEU A 6 15.82 39.62 19.13
C LEU A 6 15.96 39.12 17.69
N ILE A 7 17.12 39.31 17.06
CA ILE A 7 17.39 38.82 15.71
C ILE A 7 17.32 37.28 15.67
N LEU A 8 17.93 36.60 16.65
CA LEU A 8 17.87 35.15 16.75
C LEU A 8 16.43 34.64 16.91
N LEU A 9 15.64 35.30 17.76
CA LEU A 9 14.22 34.96 17.95
C LEU A 9 13.43 35.11 16.65
N ILE A 10 13.60 36.23 15.94
CA ILE A 10 12.94 36.48 14.66
C ILE A 10 13.32 35.39 13.64
N LEU A 11 14.59 35.01 13.57
CA LEU A 11 15.06 33.97 12.65
C LEU A 11 14.47 32.60 12.99
N VAL A 12 14.44 32.22 14.27
CA VAL A 12 13.82 30.97 14.71
C VAL A 12 12.32 30.94 14.37
N VAL A 13 11.61 32.04 14.61
CA VAL A 13 10.18 32.15 14.26
C VAL A 13 9.99 32.04 12.74
N ALA A 14 10.79 32.75 11.95
CA ALA A 14 10.70 32.71 10.49
C ALA A 14 10.94 31.30 9.93
N VAL A 15 11.97 30.60 10.42
CA VAL A 15 12.27 29.21 10.02
C VAL A 15 11.13 28.27 10.43
N THR A 16 10.61 28.41 11.65
CA THR A 16 9.50 27.59 12.15
C THR A 16 8.24 27.78 11.31
N LEU A 17 7.91 29.03 10.95
CA LEU A 17 6.79 29.34 10.07
C LEU A 17 6.99 28.75 8.67
N ALA A 18 8.19 28.87 8.10
CA ALA A 18 8.50 28.30 6.79
C ALA A 18 8.32 26.77 6.78
N LEU A 19 8.83 26.07 7.81
CA LEU A 19 8.65 24.63 7.96
C LEU A 19 7.18 24.25 8.14
N TRP A 20 6.42 25.04 8.91
CA TRP A 20 4.98 24.84 9.10
C TRP A 20 4.21 24.98 7.78
N PHE A 21 4.45 26.04 7.01
CA PHE A 21 3.83 26.21 5.69
C PHE A 21 4.19 25.08 4.72
N TRP A 22 5.44 24.61 4.75
CA TRP A 22 5.86 23.48 3.94
C TRP A 22 5.14 22.18 4.35
N ARG A 23 5.00 21.92 5.66
CA ARG A 23 4.23 20.76 6.15
C ARG A 23 2.76 20.84 5.72
N GLN A 24 2.17 22.03 5.75
CA GLN A 24 0.80 22.22 5.29
C GLN A 24 0.66 21.97 3.78
N ALA A 25 1.64 22.40 2.97
CA ALA A 25 1.66 22.11 1.54
C ALA A 25 1.73 20.60 1.25
N ASP A 26 2.52 19.84 2.01
CA ASP A 26 2.53 18.38 1.91
C ASP A 26 1.16 17.78 2.25
N HIS A 27 0.53 18.22 3.34
CA HIS A 27 -0.80 17.72 3.71
C HIS A 27 -1.85 18.02 2.65
N ASN A 28 -1.79 19.19 2.02
CA ASN A 28 -2.68 19.53 0.92
C ASN A 28 -2.44 18.62 -0.30
N ALA A 29 -1.18 18.32 -0.61
CA ALA A 29 -0.83 17.37 -1.68
C ALA A 29 -1.31 15.94 -1.35
N ASP A 30 -1.19 15.50 -0.10
CA ASP A 30 -1.72 14.21 0.35
C ASP A 30 -3.23 14.11 0.13
N GLN A 31 -3.98 15.14 0.54
CA GLN A 31 -5.44 15.15 0.38
C GLN A 31 -5.85 15.17 -1.09
N ALA A 32 -5.14 15.94 -1.93
CA ALA A 32 -5.39 15.97 -3.36
C ALA A 32 -5.13 14.60 -4.01
N ALA A 33 -4.06 13.89 -3.61
CA ALA A 33 -3.76 12.55 -4.09
C ALA A 33 -4.83 11.53 -3.65
N MET A 34 -5.24 11.57 -2.38
CA MET A 34 -6.33 10.72 -1.87
C MET A 34 -7.63 10.95 -2.65
N ALA A 35 -8.01 12.21 -2.86
CA ALA A 35 -9.22 12.55 -3.61
C ALA A 35 -9.15 12.12 -5.07
N LYS A 36 -7.99 12.32 -5.73
CA LYS A 36 -7.76 11.88 -7.12
C LYS A 36 -7.95 10.37 -7.25
N LEU A 37 -7.34 9.59 -6.36
CA LEU A 37 -7.43 8.12 -6.40
C LEU A 37 -8.84 7.63 -6.05
N ALA A 38 -9.49 8.23 -5.05
CA ALA A 38 -10.86 7.88 -4.68
C ALA A 38 -11.86 8.11 -5.84
N ALA A 39 -11.64 9.14 -6.65
CA ALA A 39 -12.48 9.44 -7.82
C ALA A 39 -12.35 8.43 -8.96
N LEU A 40 -11.38 7.52 -8.91
CA LEU A 40 -11.20 6.45 -9.90
C LEU A 40 -12.15 5.27 -9.67
N GLN A 41 -12.89 5.23 -8.55
CA GLN A 41 -13.85 4.17 -8.33
C GLN A 41 -14.92 4.20 -9.44
N PRO A 42 -15.21 3.07 -10.11
CA PRO A 42 -16.31 2.99 -11.05
C PRO A 42 -17.63 3.39 -10.40
N ALA A 43 -18.42 4.25 -11.06
CA ALA A 43 -19.70 4.71 -10.53
C ALA A 43 -20.76 3.59 -10.45
N SER A 44 -20.73 2.67 -11.43
CA SER A 44 -21.61 1.51 -11.52
C SER A 44 -20.79 0.28 -11.91
N PRO A 45 -20.03 -0.31 -10.97
CA PRO A 45 -19.23 -1.49 -11.26
C PRO A 45 -20.14 -2.69 -11.58
N GLU A 46 -19.65 -3.57 -12.45
CA GLU A 46 -20.24 -4.90 -12.63
C GLU A 46 -20.24 -5.66 -11.29
N ARG A 47 -21.13 -6.64 -11.16
CA ARG A 47 -21.19 -7.51 -9.99
C ARG A 47 -20.37 -8.77 -10.23
N PHE A 48 -19.72 -9.26 -9.18
CA PHE A 48 -18.93 -10.46 -9.25
C PHE A 48 -19.81 -11.68 -9.58
N ASP A 49 -19.53 -12.29 -10.73
CA ASP A 49 -20.11 -13.55 -11.16
C ASP A 49 -19.02 -14.61 -11.33
N LEU A 50 -19.35 -15.86 -11.04
CA LEU A 50 -18.38 -16.96 -11.09
C LEU A 50 -17.88 -17.27 -12.51
N SER A 51 -18.61 -16.86 -13.55
CA SER A 51 -18.19 -16.96 -14.95
C SER A 51 -16.95 -16.09 -15.25
N LEU A 52 -16.71 -15.01 -14.48
CA LEU A 52 -15.49 -14.20 -14.60
C LEU A 52 -14.22 -14.99 -14.26
N LEU A 53 -14.36 -16.16 -13.63
CA LEU A 53 -13.27 -17.05 -13.27
C LEU A 53 -13.03 -18.16 -14.29
N GLU A 54 -13.76 -18.18 -15.39
CA GLU A 54 -13.54 -19.14 -16.46
C GLU A 54 -12.17 -18.91 -17.13
N GLY A 55 -11.46 -20.00 -17.41
CA GLY A 55 -10.11 -19.94 -17.99
C GLY A 55 -8.98 -19.59 -17.00
N LEU A 56 -9.30 -19.19 -15.76
CA LEU A 56 -8.28 -18.97 -14.74
C LEU A 56 -7.66 -20.29 -14.22
N PRO A 57 -6.38 -20.29 -13.82
CA PRO A 57 -5.78 -21.38 -13.06
C PRO A 57 -6.57 -21.70 -11.80
N GLU A 58 -6.65 -22.98 -11.43
CA GLU A 58 -7.42 -23.44 -10.28
C GLU A 58 -7.14 -22.68 -8.96
N PRO A 59 -5.87 -22.44 -8.53
CA PRO A 59 -5.61 -21.67 -7.31
C PRO A 59 -6.08 -20.22 -7.40
N ALA A 60 -6.03 -19.59 -8.59
CA ALA A 60 -6.59 -18.25 -8.81
C ALA A 60 -8.12 -18.26 -8.69
N ARG A 61 -8.79 -19.31 -9.18
CA ARG A 61 -10.24 -19.47 -9.06
C ARG A 61 -10.66 -19.61 -7.59
N ARG A 62 -9.95 -20.42 -6.80
CA ARG A 62 -10.22 -20.54 -5.35
C ARG A 62 -9.98 -19.23 -4.62
N TYR A 63 -8.87 -18.55 -4.93
CA TYR A 63 -8.55 -17.22 -4.40
C TYR A 63 -9.70 -16.23 -4.58
N PHE A 64 -10.21 -16.06 -5.80
CA PHE A 64 -11.31 -15.12 -6.06
C PHE A 64 -12.62 -15.55 -5.40
N ARG A 65 -12.94 -16.86 -5.39
CA ARG A 65 -14.12 -17.38 -4.69
C ARG A 65 -14.08 -17.15 -3.18
N TYR A 66 -12.89 -17.18 -2.59
CA TYR A 66 -12.70 -16.88 -1.17
C TYR A 66 -12.82 -15.38 -0.91
N THR A 67 -12.12 -14.56 -1.69
CA THR A 67 -11.97 -13.12 -1.41
C THR A 67 -13.16 -12.25 -1.85
N ILE A 68 -14.01 -12.73 -2.76
CA ILE A 68 -15.15 -11.95 -3.28
C ILE A 68 -16.42 -12.81 -3.24
N GLN A 69 -17.45 -12.34 -2.51
CA GLN A 69 -18.74 -13.00 -2.50
C GLN A 69 -19.49 -12.80 -3.85
N PRO A 70 -20.20 -13.82 -4.37
CA PRO A 70 -21.03 -13.64 -5.56
C PRO A 70 -22.04 -12.50 -5.41
N GLY A 71 -22.18 -11.68 -6.46
CA GLY A 71 -23.06 -10.52 -6.47
C GLY A 71 -22.46 -9.23 -5.89
N THR A 72 -21.27 -9.30 -5.28
CA THR A 72 -20.53 -8.11 -4.78
C THR A 72 -20.21 -7.15 -5.93
N PRO A 73 -20.54 -5.86 -5.84
CA PRO A 73 -20.07 -4.87 -6.79
C PRO A 73 -18.53 -4.83 -6.84
N LEU A 74 -17.94 -4.90 -8.04
CA LEU A 74 -16.50 -5.00 -8.25
C LEU A 74 -15.79 -3.65 -8.02
N TYR A 75 -15.70 -3.25 -6.75
CA TYR A 75 -14.94 -2.09 -6.32
C TYR A 75 -13.43 -2.34 -6.43
N THR A 76 -12.73 -1.47 -7.16
CA THR A 76 -11.29 -1.59 -7.47
C THR A 76 -10.43 -0.60 -6.69
N VAL A 77 -11.06 0.37 -6.03
CA VAL A 77 -10.42 1.36 -5.17
C VAL A 77 -10.84 1.11 -3.72
N ALA A 78 -9.88 1.11 -2.79
CA ALA A 78 -10.16 0.94 -1.37
C ALA A 78 -9.40 1.97 -0.50
N ARG A 79 -10.05 2.38 0.59
CA ARG A 79 -9.46 3.09 1.71
C ARG A 79 -9.23 2.10 2.85
N ILE A 80 -7.98 1.89 3.22
CA ILE A 80 -7.58 0.95 4.26
C ILE A 80 -7.11 1.74 5.48
N SER A 81 -7.72 1.51 6.62
CA SER A 81 -7.27 2.04 7.92
C SER A 81 -6.59 0.94 8.71
N MET A 82 -5.43 1.23 9.27
CA MET A 82 -4.62 0.23 9.96
C MET A 82 -3.87 0.82 11.14
N THR A 83 -3.61 -0.03 12.13
CA THR A 83 -2.58 0.17 13.15
C THR A 83 -1.48 -0.87 12.96
N GLY A 84 -0.50 -0.94 13.85
CA GLY A 84 0.48 -2.03 13.88
C GLY A 84 1.88 -1.54 14.22
N LYS A 85 2.89 -2.16 13.63
CA LYS A 85 4.30 -1.88 13.89
C LYS A 85 5.06 -1.60 12.60
N PHE A 86 5.92 -0.59 12.65
CA PHE A 86 6.83 -0.25 11.55
C PHE A 86 8.27 -0.33 12.04
N GLY A 87 9.06 -1.23 11.46
CA GLY A 87 10.45 -1.49 11.80
C GLY A 87 11.38 -0.48 11.14
N MET A 88 12.12 0.28 11.95
CA MET A 88 13.09 1.28 11.46
C MET A 88 14.52 0.73 11.32
N GLY A 89 14.74 -0.51 11.76
CA GLY A 89 16.06 -1.14 11.77
C GLY A 89 16.16 -2.34 10.82
N ASN A 90 16.74 -3.43 11.34
CA ASN A 90 16.96 -4.68 10.61
C ASN A 90 16.55 -5.87 11.46
N ARG A 91 16.78 -7.09 10.98
CA ARG A 91 16.40 -8.31 11.69
C ARG A 91 16.99 -8.41 13.10
N GLU A 92 18.26 -8.04 13.27
CA GLU A 92 18.98 -8.14 14.56
C GLU A 92 18.53 -7.06 15.55
N SER A 93 18.15 -5.88 15.05
CA SER A 93 17.63 -4.77 15.83
C SER A 93 16.42 -4.15 15.12
N PRO A 94 15.22 -4.74 15.28
CA PRO A 94 14.03 -4.35 14.50
C PRO A 94 13.60 -2.89 14.63
N ASP A 95 13.84 -2.31 15.79
CA ASP A 95 13.56 -0.90 16.06
C ASP A 95 12.09 -0.50 15.79
N TYR A 96 11.15 -1.37 16.17
CA TYR A 96 9.73 -1.14 15.89
C TYR A 96 9.17 0.12 16.57
N MET A 97 8.34 0.84 15.81
CA MET A 97 7.51 1.94 16.27
C MET A 97 6.03 1.59 16.11
N ASP A 98 5.19 2.00 17.06
CA ASP A 98 3.74 1.82 16.99
C ASP A 98 3.18 2.75 15.90
N MET A 99 2.52 2.16 14.91
CA MET A 99 2.06 2.81 13.70
C MET A 99 0.54 2.95 13.68
N GLN A 100 0.07 4.07 13.15
CA GLN A 100 -1.28 4.26 12.62
C GLN A 100 -1.16 4.76 11.19
N ALA A 101 -1.94 4.20 10.28
CA ALA A 101 -1.88 4.59 8.87
C ALA A 101 -3.24 4.51 8.18
N THR A 102 -3.34 5.28 7.10
CA THR A 102 -4.44 5.22 6.14
C THR A 102 -3.86 5.12 4.75
N GLN A 103 -4.36 4.18 3.96
CA GLN A 103 -4.00 4.01 2.57
C GLN A 103 -5.21 4.24 1.67
N MET A 104 -5.03 4.93 0.55
CA MET A 104 -5.91 4.84 -0.61
C MET A 104 -5.19 4.03 -1.68
N LEU A 105 -5.80 2.95 -2.15
CA LEU A 105 -5.23 2.04 -3.14
C LEU A 105 -6.15 1.98 -4.35
N ALA A 106 -5.61 2.22 -5.55
CA ALA A 106 -6.32 2.15 -6.83
C ALA A 106 -5.39 1.55 -7.89
N MET A 107 -5.22 0.23 -7.90
CA MET A 107 -4.39 -0.44 -8.92
C MET A 107 -5.12 -0.43 -10.29
N PRO A 108 -4.43 -0.16 -11.43
CA PRO A 108 -2.99 0.09 -11.57
C PRO A 108 -2.55 1.56 -11.46
N GLU A 109 -3.47 2.48 -11.16
CA GLU A 109 -3.24 3.94 -11.18
C GLU A 109 -2.37 4.45 -10.01
N GLY A 110 -2.33 3.72 -8.90
CA GLY A 110 -1.38 3.93 -7.82
C GLY A 110 -1.98 3.89 -6.41
N PHE A 111 -1.29 4.52 -5.48
CA PHE A 111 -1.66 4.57 -4.07
C PHE A 111 -1.18 5.86 -3.39
N ILE A 112 -1.77 6.16 -2.24
CA ILE A 112 -1.15 6.99 -1.22
C ILE A 112 -1.29 6.32 0.13
N TRP A 113 -0.15 6.11 0.79
CA TRP A 113 -0.07 5.62 2.15
C TRP A 113 0.38 6.75 3.06
N LYS A 114 -0.42 7.10 4.05
CA LYS A 114 -0.11 8.14 5.04
C LYS A 114 -0.06 7.52 6.42
N MET A 115 1.00 7.79 7.17
CA MET A 115 1.22 7.17 8.46
C MET A 115 1.73 8.16 9.51
N SER A 116 1.53 7.78 10.77
CA SER A 116 2.26 8.27 11.92
C SER A 116 2.73 7.10 12.74
N ALA A 117 4.00 7.12 13.14
CA ALA A 117 4.57 6.13 14.05
C ALA A 117 5.25 6.80 15.25
N SER A 118 5.20 6.13 16.39
CA SER A 118 5.79 6.66 17.63
C SER A 118 6.49 5.59 18.46
N ARG A 119 7.50 6.03 19.22
CA ARG A 119 8.18 5.22 20.23
C ARG A 119 8.71 6.13 21.34
N GLY A 120 8.10 6.04 22.52
CA GLY A 120 8.36 6.99 23.59
C GLY A 120 8.09 8.43 23.12
N ALA A 121 9.06 9.32 23.29
CA ALA A 121 8.95 10.69 22.81
C ALA A 121 9.13 10.85 21.29
N LEU A 122 9.74 9.87 20.61
CA LEU A 122 10.03 9.94 19.18
C LEU A 122 8.74 9.78 18.36
N ARG A 123 8.51 10.68 17.41
CA ARG A 123 7.37 10.62 16.48
C ARG A 123 7.80 10.89 15.06
N VAL A 124 7.38 10.04 14.14
CA VAL A 124 7.61 10.19 12.70
C VAL A 124 6.24 10.18 12.02
N SER A 125 6.03 11.06 11.03
CA SER A 125 4.79 11.07 10.25
C SER A 125 5.05 11.51 8.83
N GLY A 126 4.27 10.99 7.89
CA GLY A 126 4.56 11.22 6.48
C GLY A 126 3.61 10.50 5.55
N SER A 127 3.92 10.61 4.27
CA SER A 127 3.20 9.94 3.20
C SER A 127 4.15 9.37 2.16
N ASP A 128 3.69 8.32 1.49
CA ASP A 128 4.36 7.62 0.41
C ASP A 128 3.37 7.41 -0.75
N THR A 129 3.83 7.62 -1.97
CA THR A 129 3.07 7.43 -3.21
C THR A 129 3.99 6.88 -4.30
N GLY A 130 3.44 6.64 -5.50
CA GLY A 130 4.25 6.38 -6.69
C GLY A 130 5.18 7.52 -7.13
N GLN A 131 5.04 8.72 -6.56
CA GLN A 131 5.80 9.91 -6.96
C GLN A 131 6.65 10.52 -5.84
N TRP A 132 6.34 10.25 -4.57
CA TRP A 132 7.12 10.78 -3.46
C TRP A 132 7.11 9.89 -2.23
N THR A 133 8.17 10.01 -1.43
CA THR A 133 8.20 9.64 -0.01
C THR A 133 8.57 10.87 0.81
N ARG A 134 7.72 11.24 1.77
CA ARG A 134 7.86 12.48 2.56
C ARG A 134 7.61 12.23 4.03
N PHE A 135 8.67 12.23 4.83
CA PHE A 135 8.58 12.01 6.27
C PHE A 135 9.15 13.16 7.09
N TRP A 136 8.49 13.40 8.22
CA TRP A 136 8.79 14.44 9.19
C TRP A 136 8.96 13.84 10.58
N LEU A 137 10.03 14.24 11.25
CA LEU A 137 10.31 13.99 12.64
C LEU A 137 9.65 15.07 13.50
N MET A 138 8.93 14.64 14.54
CA MET A 138 8.22 15.50 15.50
C MET A 138 7.25 16.50 14.85
N GLY A 139 6.79 16.21 13.61
CA GLY A 139 5.89 17.06 12.84
C GLY A 139 6.52 18.35 12.29
N LEU A 140 7.82 18.57 12.47
CA LEU A 140 8.48 19.84 12.12
C LEU A 140 9.80 19.68 11.34
N LEU A 141 10.57 18.62 11.55
CA LEU A 141 11.86 18.44 10.89
C LEU A 141 11.74 17.42 9.75
N PRO A 142 11.95 17.79 8.47
CA PRO A 142 11.90 16.82 7.38
C PRO A 142 13.09 15.85 7.48
N VAL A 143 12.84 14.55 7.40
CA VAL A 143 13.85 13.49 7.55
C VAL A 143 13.94 12.53 6.37
N ALA A 144 12.91 12.45 5.53
CA ALA A 144 12.98 11.74 4.25
C ALA A 144 12.23 12.50 3.17
N ARG A 145 12.87 12.67 2.02
CA ARG A 145 12.33 13.30 0.81
C ARG A 145 12.92 12.59 -0.40
N MET A 146 12.13 11.73 -1.02
CA MET A 146 12.52 10.91 -2.17
C MET A 146 11.40 10.88 -3.20
N GLY A 147 11.70 10.37 -4.40
CA GLY A 147 10.76 10.21 -5.50
C GLY A 147 10.93 11.23 -6.63
N GLY A 148 10.12 11.07 -7.67
CA GLY A 148 10.23 11.82 -8.92
C GLY A 148 11.21 11.19 -9.93
N ASP A 149 11.73 10.01 -9.63
CA ASP A 149 12.65 9.25 -10.49
C ASP A 149 12.07 7.88 -10.89
N PRO A 150 12.58 7.25 -11.97
CA PRO A 150 12.06 5.97 -12.45
C PRO A 150 12.22 4.81 -11.46
N ASP A 151 13.25 4.80 -10.61
CA ASP A 151 13.45 3.71 -9.65
C ASP A 151 12.36 3.75 -8.57
N HIS A 152 12.02 4.94 -8.08
CA HIS A 152 10.93 5.14 -7.13
C HIS A 152 9.60 4.68 -7.73
N THR A 153 9.28 5.13 -8.95
CA THR A 153 8.04 4.74 -9.65
C THR A 153 7.94 3.23 -9.82
N ARG A 154 9.04 2.56 -10.21
CA ARG A 154 9.07 1.10 -10.39
C ARG A 154 8.94 0.33 -9.08
N SER A 155 9.62 0.78 -8.01
CA SER A 155 9.50 0.19 -6.67
C SER A 155 8.07 0.31 -6.12
N ALA A 156 7.47 1.48 -6.32
CA ALA A 156 6.08 1.75 -5.95
C ALA A 156 5.11 0.86 -6.75
N PHE A 157 5.28 0.75 -8.07
CA PHE A 157 4.47 -0.12 -8.93
C PHE A 157 4.40 -1.55 -8.38
N GLY A 158 5.56 -2.13 -8.06
CA GLY A 158 5.62 -3.47 -7.49
C GLY A 158 4.86 -3.60 -6.17
N ARG A 159 4.99 -2.60 -5.29
CA ARG A 159 4.31 -2.56 -3.99
C ARG A 159 2.78 -2.58 -4.13
N TYR A 160 2.20 -1.62 -4.85
CA TYR A 160 0.75 -1.50 -4.87
C TYR A 160 0.07 -2.58 -5.73
N VAL A 161 0.77 -3.17 -6.70
CA VAL A 161 0.30 -4.39 -7.39
C VAL A 161 0.23 -5.56 -6.42
N ALA A 162 1.25 -5.74 -5.57
CA ALA A 162 1.23 -6.78 -4.55
C ALA A 162 0.16 -6.53 -3.48
N GLU A 163 -0.04 -5.29 -3.05
CA GLU A 163 -1.09 -4.93 -2.09
C GLU A 163 -2.50 -5.13 -2.64
N ALA A 164 -2.70 -4.95 -3.96
CA ALA A 164 -3.99 -5.20 -4.61
C ALA A 164 -4.44 -6.67 -4.48
N VAL A 165 -3.50 -7.61 -4.33
CA VAL A 165 -3.78 -9.05 -4.08
C VAL A 165 -4.53 -9.29 -2.78
N PHE A 166 -4.49 -8.37 -1.82
CA PHE A 166 -5.16 -8.61 -0.54
C PHE A 166 -6.06 -7.49 -0.07
N TRP A 167 -6.03 -6.31 -0.68
CA TRP A 167 -6.95 -5.22 -0.33
C TRP A 167 -7.91 -4.81 -1.45
N THR A 168 -7.64 -5.11 -2.71
CA THR A 168 -8.53 -4.79 -3.84
C THR A 168 -8.56 -5.94 -4.86
N PRO A 169 -8.99 -7.15 -4.47
CA PRO A 169 -8.91 -8.33 -5.33
C PRO A 169 -9.65 -8.13 -6.66
N ALA A 170 -10.79 -7.43 -6.67
CA ALA A 170 -11.54 -7.14 -7.89
C ALA A 170 -10.71 -6.43 -8.97
N ALA A 171 -9.72 -5.61 -8.59
CA ALA A 171 -8.85 -4.92 -9.56
C ALA A 171 -7.93 -5.90 -10.33
N LEU A 172 -7.76 -7.13 -9.84
CA LEU A 172 -6.92 -8.17 -10.42
C LEU A 172 -7.71 -9.21 -11.23
N LEU A 173 -9.01 -9.03 -11.43
CA LEU A 173 -9.77 -9.89 -12.34
C LEU A 173 -9.19 -9.80 -13.77
N PRO A 174 -9.31 -10.86 -14.59
CA PRO A 174 -8.83 -10.86 -15.96
C PRO A 174 -9.32 -9.64 -16.75
N GLY A 175 -8.38 -8.91 -17.35
CA GLY A 175 -8.68 -7.66 -18.02
C GLY A 175 -7.44 -7.05 -18.66
N PRO A 176 -7.53 -5.81 -19.17
CA PRO A 176 -6.40 -5.12 -19.77
C PRO A 176 -5.20 -5.07 -18.82
N GLY A 177 -4.08 -5.66 -19.26
CA GLY A 177 -2.84 -5.65 -18.49
C GLY A 177 -2.76 -6.65 -17.34
N VAL A 178 -3.81 -7.44 -17.05
CA VAL A 178 -3.81 -8.43 -15.95
C VAL A 178 -3.94 -9.84 -16.48
N ALA A 179 -2.98 -10.70 -16.14
CA ALA A 179 -2.97 -12.11 -16.51
C ALA A 179 -2.61 -13.00 -15.32
N TRP A 180 -3.27 -14.15 -15.20
CA TRP A 180 -2.98 -15.15 -14.17
C TRP A 180 -2.36 -16.40 -14.77
N GLN A 181 -1.38 -16.98 -14.09
CA GLN A 181 -0.67 -18.19 -14.49
C GLN A 181 -0.63 -19.20 -13.34
N LEU A 182 -0.63 -20.49 -13.68
CA LEU A 182 -0.43 -21.58 -12.73
C LEU A 182 1.07 -21.66 -12.41
N VAL A 183 1.43 -21.64 -11.12
CA VAL A 183 2.79 -21.94 -10.66
C VAL A 183 2.84 -23.38 -10.16
N ASP A 184 1.93 -23.73 -9.24
CA ASP A 184 1.74 -25.09 -8.73
C ASP A 184 0.30 -25.29 -8.24
N VAL A 185 0.02 -26.41 -7.55
CA VAL A 185 -1.33 -26.77 -7.06
C VAL A 185 -1.96 -25.76 -6.09
N ASN A 186 -1.14 -25.00 -5.35
CA ASN A 186 -1.59 -24.01 -4.37
C ASN A 186 -1.12 -22.60 -4.69
N THR A 187 -0.33 -22.41 -5.75
CA THR A 187 0.26 -21.12 -6.08
C THR A 187 -0.21 -20.64 -7.45
N ALA A 188 -0.77 -19.42 -7.48
CA ALA A 188 -1.08 -18.71 -8.70
C ALA A 188 -0.23 -17.44 -8.81
N ARG A 189 0.23 -17.12 -10.02
CA ARG A 189 0.96 -15.89 -10.31
C ARG A 189 0.07 -14.91 -11.04
N VAL A 190 -0.10 -13.71 -10.51
CA VAL A 190 -0.68 -12.59 -11.26
C VAL A 190 0.43 -11.75 -11.86
N ILE A 191 0.28 -11.36 -13.13
CA ILE A 191 1.17 -10.47 -13.85
C ILE A 191 0.37 -9.24 -14.26
N VAL A 192 0.80 -8.08 -13.79
CA VAL A 192 0.20 -6.79 -14.10
C VAL A 192 1.15 -5.98 -14.97
N ARG A 193 0.64 -5.44 -16.07
CA ARG A 193 1.34 -4.57 -17.03
C ARG A 193 0.61 -3.25 -17.17
N HIS A 194 1.33 -2.16 -16.98
CA HIS A 194 0.78 -0.81 -17.10
C HIS A 194 1.90 0.19 -17.43
N GLU A 195 1.68 1.08 -18.40
CA GLU A 195 2.63 2.14 -18.79
C GLU A 195 4.09 1.66 -19.00
N GLY A 196 4.28 0.47 -19.58
CA GLY A 196 5.60 -0.11 -19.84
C GLY A 196 6.28 -0.76 -18.62
N MET A 197 5.64 -0.73 -17.45
CA MET A 197 6.05 -1.49 -16.27
C MET A 197 5.35 -2.86 -16.23
N GLU A 198 6.02 -3.83 -15.60
CA GLU A 198 5.51 -5.17 -15.37
C GLU A 198 5.87 -5.63 -13.96
N GLN A 199 4.92 -6.24 -13.25
CA GLN A 199 5.12 -6.86 -11.95
C GLN A 199 4.42 -8.21 -11.93
N ALA A 200 5.15 -9.24 -11.53
CA ALA A 200 4.61 -10.56 -11.21
C ALA A 200 4.52 -10.73 -9.69
N VAL A 201 3.41 -11.29 -9.21
CA VAL A 201 3.17 -11.56 -7.79
C VAL A 201 2.62 -12.98 -7.63
N ASP A 202 3.27 -13.78 -6.79
CA ASP A 202 2.85 -15.12 -6.44
C ASP A 202 1.97 -15.10 -5.21
N VAL A 203 0.85 -15.81 -5.28
CA VAL A 203 -0.14 -15.94 -4.22
C VAL A 203 -0.28 -17.41 -3.87
N VAL A 204 0.11 -17.76 -2.65
CA VAL A 204 -0.12 -19.10 -2.11
C VAL A 204 -1.47 -19.12 -1.43
N VAL A 205 -2.35 -20.04 -1.83
CA VAL A 205 -3.68 -20.22 -1.26
C VAL A 205 -3.82 -21.55 -0.53
N ALA A 206 -4.62 -21.54 0.53
CA ALA A 206 -5.09 -22.76 1.18
C ALA A 206 -6.10 -23.51 0.29
N GLU A 207 -6.47 -24.72 0.73
CA GLU A 207 -7.46 -25.58 0.05
C GLU A 207 -8.84 -24.90 -0.05
N ASP A 208 -9.22 -24.08 0.94
CA ASP A 208 -10.45 -23.28 0.91
C ASP A 208 -10.36 -22.01 0.04
N GLY A 209 -9.19 -21.73 -0.54
CA GLY A 209 -8.92 -20.54 -1.34
C GLY A 209 -8.40 -19.33 -0.55
N ARG A 210 -8.29 -19.43 0.78
CA ARG A 210 -7.75 -18.33 1.60
C ARG A 210 -6.31 -18.03 1.20
N PRO A 211 -5.95 -16.78 0.84
CA PRO A 211 -4.56 -16.43 0.57
C PRO A 211 -3.76 -16.47 1.88
N LEU A 212 -2.63 -17.16 1.87
CA LEU A 212 -1.76 -17.35 3.03
C LEU A 212 -0.49 -16.49 2.93
N GLN A 213 0.06 -16.40 1.71
CA GLN A 213 1.34 -15.73 1.45
C GLN A 213 1.28 -15.01 0.12
N VAL A 214 1.99 -13.88 0.07
CA VAL A 214 2.24 -13.12 -1.15
C VAL A 214 3.74 -12.93 -1.28
N SER A 215 4.29 -13.18 -2.46
CA SER A 215 5.72 -12.99 -2.70
C SER A 215 6.01 -12.50 -4.12
N PHE A 216 7.07 -11.71 -4.27
CA PHE A 216 7.50 -11.17 -5.54
C PHE A 216 8.94 -10.64 -5.45
N ASP A 217 9.58 -10.50 -6.60
CA ASP A 217 10.84 -9.75 -6.67
C ASP A 217 10.54 -8.25 -6.75
N ARG A 218 10.91 -7.52 -5.70
CA ARG A 218 10.72 -6.08 -5.58
C ARG A 218 11.95 -5.33 -6.09
N TRP A 219 11.74 -4.37 -6.98
CA TRP A 219 12.76 -3.39 -7.33
C TRP A 219 13.07 -2.49 -6.13
N SER A 220 14.26 -2.62 -5.55
CA SER A 220 14.62 -1.88 -4.34
C SER A 220 16.14 -1.76 -4.18
N ASN A 221 16.58 -0.74 -3.42
CA ASN A 221 17.97 -0.58 -2.98
C ASN A 221 18.18 -1.02 -1.52
N ALA A 222 17.23 -1.79 -0.97
CA ALA A 222 17.27 -2.33 0.38
C ALA A 222 18.27 -3.49 0.47
N ASN A 223 19.55 -3.21 0.20
CA ASN A 223 20.69 -4.10 0.32
C ASN A 223 21.87 -3.36 0.97
N ALA A 224 22.94 -4.09 1.26
CA ALA A 224 24.15 -3.53 1.85
C ALA A 224 24.80 -2.48 0.92
N GLU A 225 24.78 -2.70 -0.40
CA GLU A 225 25.43 -1.82 -1.37
C GLU A 225 24.59 -0.58 -1.75
N LYS A 226 23.32 -0.52 -1.34
CA LYS A 226 22.38 0.58 -1.68
C LYS A 226 22.17 0.78 -3.18
N ILE A 227 22.19 -0.32 -3.95
CA ILE A 227 21.98 -0.32 -5.40
C ILE A 227 20.62 -0.94 -5.72
N HIS A 228 19.84 -0.28 -6.57
CA HIS A 228 18.56 -0.81 -7.05
C HIS A 228 18.75 -2.11 -7.83
N ARG A 229 18.06 -3.16 -7.38
CA ARG A 229 17.97 -4.45 -8.05
C ARG A 229 16.67 -5.14 -7.67
N LEU A 230 16.33 -6.22 -8.38
CA LEU A 230 15.25 -7.12 -7.97
C LEU A 230 15.70 -7.92 -6.75
N GLN A 231 14.86 -7.95 -5.72
CA GLN A 231 15.14 -8.64 -4.47
C GLN A 231 13.87 -9.32 -3.94
N PRO A 232 13.98 -10.50 -3.31
CA PRO A 232 12.81 -11.18 -2.76
C PRO A 232 12.09 -10.30 -1.74
N PHE A 233 10.78 -10.20 -1.89
CA PHE A 233 9.89 -9.49 -0.98
C PHE A 233 8.61 -10.30 -0.84
N GLY A 234 7.96 -10.18 0.30
CA GLY A 234 6.73 -10.91 0.54
C GLY A 234 6.27 -10.81 1.97
N GLY A 235 5.27 -11.61 2.28
CA GLY A 235 4.61 -11.56 3.55
C GLY A 235 3.57 -12.63 3.78
N TYR A 236 3.05 -12.64 4.99
CA TYR A 236 1.99 -13.52 5.45
C TYR A 236 0.69 -12.75 5.60
N LEU A 237 -0.41 -13.40 5.24
CA LEU A 237 -1.77 -12.89 5.36
C LEU A 237 -2.53 -13.78 6.34
N SER A 238 -3.14 -13.16 7.34
CA SER A 238 -3.92 -13.87 8.35
C SER A 238 -5.04 -13.00 8.89
N GLU A 239 -5.93 -13.63 9.66
CA GLU A 239 -7.17 -13.04 10.21
C GLU A 239 -8.06 -12.41 9.13
N PHE A 240 -9.19 -13.01 8.77
CA PHE A 240 -10.00 -12.49 7.67
C PHE A 240 -11.33 -11.95 8.17
N ARG A 241 -11.79 -10.84 7.59
CA ARG A 241 -13.11 -10.25 7.85
C ARG A 241 -13.78 -9.83 6.54
N GLU A 242 -15.10 -9.75 6.59
CA GLU A 242 -15.91 -9.27 5.47
C GLU A 242 -16.03 -7.74 5.50
N PHE A 243 -15.84 -7.11 4.34
CA PHE A 243 -16.03 -5.68 4.08
C PHE A 243 -16.80 -5.51 2.77
N GLU A 244 -18.06 -5.05 2.83
CA GLU A 244 -18.91 -4.80 1.65
C GLU A 244 -18.91 -5.96 0.62
N GLY A 245 -18.90 -7.21 1.08
CA GLY A 245 -18.90 -8.42 0.24
C GLY A 245 -17.51 -8.94 -0.18
N PHE A 246 -16.43 -8.33 0.32
CA PHE A 246 -15.05 -8.79 0.17
C PHE A 246 -14.52 -9.42 1.46
N ILE A 247 -13.89 -10.59 1.38
CA ILE A 247 -13.22 -11.23 2.52
C ILE A 247 -11.73 -10.95 2.45
N LEU A 248 -11.24 -10.06 3.32
CA LEU A 248 -9.89 -9.49 3.25
C LEU A 248 -9.11 -9.75 4.56
N PRO A 249 -7.77 -9.89 4.50
CA PRO A 249 -6.96 -10.07 5.69
C PRO A 249 -6.90 -8.78 6.52
N THR A 250 -6.90 -8.97 7.83
CA THR A 250 -6.79 -7.93 8.84
C THR A 250 -5.48 -7.99 9.59
N HIS A 251 -4.67 -9.03 9.41
CA HIS A 251 -3.30 -9.09 9.91
C HIS A 251 -2.34 -9.39 8.75
N VAL A 252 -1.42 -8.46 8.49
CA VAL A 252 -0.44 -8.56 7.39
C VAL A 252 0.96 -8.32 7.94
N GLU A 253 1.86 -9.28 7.70
CA GLU A 253 3.29 -9.12 7.96
C GLU A 253 4.03 -9.11 6.63
N ALA A 254 4.82 -8.08 6.33
CA ALA A 254 5.55 -7.97 5.08
C ALA A 254 6.98 -7.45 5.29
N GLY A 255 7.90 -7.93 4.46
CA GLY A 255 9.32 -7.70 4.66
C GLY A 255 10.20 -7.92 3.42
N ASN A 256 11.43 -7.42 3.52
CA ASN A 256 12.49 -7.70 2.54
C ASN A 256 13.07 -9.09 2.79
N PHE A 257 13.69 -9.65 1.74
CA PHE A 257 14.38 -10.95 1.77
C PHE A 257 13.46 -12.12 2.18
N PHE A 258 12.20 -12.07 1.74
CA PHE A 258 11.21 -13.09 2.04
C PHE A 258 11.68 -14.50 1.64
N ALA A 259 11.32 -15.50 2.45
CA ALA A 259 11.73 -16.90 2.30
C ALA A 259 13.26 -17.14 2.33
N THR A 260 14.04 -16.22 2.90
CA THR A 260 15.48 -16.39 3.16
C THR A 260 15.80 -16.29 4.65
N GLU A 261 17.03 -16.61 5.02
CA GLU A 261 17.53 -16.42 6.38
C GLU A 261 17.55 -14.95 6.81
N ASP A 262 17.52 -13.99 5.88
CA ASP A 262 17.56 -12.56 6.15
C ASP A 262 16.17 -11.90 6.22
N TYR A 263 15.09 -12.70 6.15
CA TYR A 263 13.72 -12.16 6.20
C TYR A 263 13.50 -11.28 7.43
N PHE A 264 13.02 -10.06 7.19
CA PHE A 264 12.67 -9.10 8.24
C PHE A 264 11.30 -8.45 7.97
N PRO A 265 10.25 -8.79 8.74
CA PRO A 265 8.91 -8.22 8.60
C PRO A 265 8.85 -6.79 9.16
N PHE A 266 9.41 -5.82 8.45
CA PHE A 266 9.42 -4.42 8.90
C PHE A 266 8.03 -3.77 8.88
N PHE A 267 7.05 -4.37 8.22
CA PHE A 267 5.68 -3.88 8.18
C PHE A 267 4.73 -4.93 8.76
N ILE A 268 4.16 -4.63 9.93
CA ILE A 268 3.14 -5.45 10.57
C ILE A 268 1.90 -4.57 10.69
N ALA A 269 0.81 -4.93 10.01
CA ALA A 269 -0.41 -4.15 9.96
C ALA A 269 -1.59 -4.93 10.54
N GLU A 270 -2.31 -4.25 11.43
CA GLU A 270 -3.62 -4.63 11.93
C GLU A 270 -4.67 -3.75 11.24
N VAL A 271 -5.36 -4.28 10.23
CA VAL A 271 -6.39 -3.54 9.49
C VAL A 271 -7.62 -3.40 10.37
N THR A 272 -7.98 -2.16 10.64
CA THR A 272 -9.14 -1.82 11.47
C THR A 272 -10.39 -1.58 10.63
N ASN A 273 -10.24 -1.12 9.39
CA ASN A 273 -11.35 -0.91 8.47
C ASN A 273 -10.90 -0.93 7.00
N VAL A 274 -11.78 -1.36 6.12
CA VAL A 274 -11.66 -1.21 4.66
C VAL A 274 -12.96 -0.62 4.14
N GLU A 275 -12.86 0.49 3.42
CA GLU A 275 -14.01 1.18 2.81
C GLU A 275 -13.80 1.30 1.30
N PHE A 276 -14.85 1.15 0.52
CA PHE A 276 -14.80 1.37 -0.92
C PHE A 276 -15.41 2.74 -1.24
N PRO A 277 -14.61 3.77 -1.57
CA PRO A 277 -15.14 5.12 -1.78
C PRO A 277 -16.16 5.10 -2.91
N ARG A 278 -17.27 5.80 -2.72
CA ARG A 278 -18.31 5.95 -3.74
C ARG A 278 -18.10 7.27 -4.45
N SER A 279 -18.22 7.26 -5.78
CA SER A 279 -18.39 8.52 -6.50
C SER A 279 -19.70 9.13 -6.00
N ASN A 280 -19.65 10.30 -5.36
CA ASN A 280 -20.85 11.01 -4.96
C ASN A 280 -21.62 11.39 -6.24
N LEU A 281 -22.55 10.53 -6.66
CA LEU A 281 -23.66 10.96 -7.49
C LEU A 281 -24.53 11.83 -6.60
N ILE A 282 -24.49 13.14 -6.83
CA ILE A 282 -25.56 14.04 -6.38
C ILE A 282 -26.86 13.40 -6.89
N PRO A 283 -27.84 13.09 -6.02
CA PRO A 283 -29.13 12.63 -6.50
C PRO A 283 -29.69 13.74 -7.39
N SER A 284 -29.91 13.45 -8.68
CA SER A 284 -30.81 14.25 -9.49
C SER A 284 -32.16 14.19 -8.78
N GLY A 285 -32.55 15.31 -8.16
CA GLY A 285 -33.87 15.45 -7.57
C GLY A 285 -34.90 15.35 -8.68
N ASP A 286 -35.74 14.32 -8.60
CA ASP A 286 -37.08 14.30 -9.20
C ASP A 286 -38.09 14.84 -8.17
#